data_AF-A0A919X5A5-F1
#
_entry.id   AF-A0A919X5A5-F1
#
_cell.length_a   1.000
_cell.length_b   1.000
_cell.length_c   1.000
_cell.angle_alpha   90.00
_cell.angle_beta   90.00
_cell.angle_gamma   90.00
#
_symmetry.space_group_name_H-M   'P 1'
#
loop_
_entity.id
_entity.type
_entity.pdbx_description
1 polymer ?
#
loop_
_entity_poly.entity_id
_entity_poly.type
_entity_poly.pdbx_seq_one_letter_code
_entity_poly.pdbx_strand_id
1 'polypeptide(L)' 'MNEIRLQVMKGVLEIQGYNGNWNYDEYMHGMYNGMEMMLAIAENRAPVFKKAPDEWLQGKETAVKTKEQG' A
#
# COMPACT_ATOMS: atom_id res chain seq x y z
N MET A 1 -1.46 -19.11 -11.37
CA MET A 1 -0.51 -18.00 -11.67
C MET A 1 0.91 -18.51 -11.45
N ASN A 2 1.92 -18.10 -12.23
CA ASN A 2 3.29 -18.54 -11.91
C ASN A 2 3.76 -17.87 -10.60
N GLU A 3 4.66 -18.52 -9.87
CA GLU A 3 5.10 -18.06 -8.55
C GLU A 3 5.80 -16.69 -8.63
N ILE A 4 6.58 -16.44 -9.68
CA ILE A 4 7.31 -15.18 -9.89
C ILE A 4 6.34 -13.99 -9.96
N ARG A 5 5.25 -14.09 -10.74
CA ARG A 5 4.25 -13.02 -10.86
C ARG A 5 3.55 -12.75 -9.54
N LEU A 6 3.25 -13.80 -8.78
CA LEU A 6 2.63 -13.65 -7.47
C LEU A 6 3.55 -12.91 -6.49
N GLN A 7 4.85 -13.23 -6.50
CA GLN A 7 5.84 -12.51 -5.68
C GLN A 7 5.97 -11.05 -6.09
N VAL A 8 5.98 -10.75 -7.39
CA VAL A 8 5.99 -9.36 -7.89
C VAL A 8 4.73 -8.61 -7.43
N MET A 9 3.54 -9.23 -7.53
CA MET A 9 2.29 -8.60 -7.06
C MET A 9 2.34 -8.30 -5.55
N LYS A 10 2.88 -9.21 -4.74
CA LYS A 10 3.10 -9.00 -3.30
C LYS A 10 4.00 -7.80 -3.03
N GLY A 11 5.12 -7.70 -3.74
CA GLY A 11 6.05 -6.58 -3.58
C GLY A 11 5.45 -5.22 -3.96
N VAL A 12 4.64 -5.17 -5.02
CA VAL A 12 3.93 -3.94 -5.39
C VAL A 12 2.90 -3.55 -4.33
N LEU A 13 2.14 -4.51 -3.81
CA LEU A 13 1.16 -4.25 -2.75
C LEU A 13 1.84 -3.78 -1.45
N GLU A 14 2.99 -4.36 -1.10
CA GLU A 14 3.80 -3.95 0.04
C GLU A 14 4.22 -2.47 -0.07
N ILE A 15 4.76 -2.07 -1.23
CA ILE A 15 5.15 -0.68 -1.50
C ILE A 15 3.94 0.26 -1.38
N GLN A 16 2.81 -0.10 -1.99
CA GLN A 16 1.59 0.70 -1.86
C GLN A 16 1.12 0.79 -0.40
N GLY A 17 1.37 -0.24 0.41
CA GLY A 17 1.02 -0.31 1.82
C GLY A 17 1.86 0.57 2.75
N TYR A 18 2.89 1.24 2.25
CA TYR A 18 3.72 2.15 3.05
C TYR A 18 2.98 3.43 3.46
N ASN A 19 3.35 3.95 4.63
CA ASN A 19 2.85 5.23 5.12
C ASN A 19 3.23 6.35 4.14
N GLY A 20 2.26 7.17 3.78
CA GLY A 20 2.40 8.18 2.72
C GLY A 20 1.99 7.70 1.34
N ASN A 21 1.76 6.39 1.13
CA ASN A 21 1.16 5.86 -0.10
C ASN A 21 -0.33 5.58 0.11
N TRP A 22 -0.71 4.46 0.73
CA TRP A 22 -2.13 4.08 0.88
C TRP A 22 -2.99 5.10 1.66
N ASN A 23 -2.38 5.90 2.53
CA ASN A 23 -3.05 6.91 3.34
C ASN A 23 -2.72 8.35 2.90
N TYR A 24 -2.22 8.53 1.67
CA TYR A 24 -2.04 9.85 1.08
C TYR A 24 -3.38 10.54 0.88
N ASP A 25 -4.28 9.92 0.12
CA ASP A 25 -5.63 10.40 -0.17
C ASP A 25 -6.59 9.23 -0.42
N GLU A 26 -7.88 9.54 -0.67
CA GLU A 26 -8.93 8.55 -0.95
C GLU A 26 -8.64 7.70 -2.19
N TYR A 27 -8.01 8.28 -3.21
CA TYR A 27 -7.66 7.57 -4.43
C TYR A 27 -6.61 6.50 -4.15
N MET A 28 -5.54 6.86 -3.44
CA MET A 28 -4.44 5.95 -3.10
C MET A 28 -4.88 4.86 -2.12
N HIS A 29 -5.85 5.16 -1.25
CA HIS A 29 -6.52 4.18 -0.39
C HIS A 29 -7.30 3.15 -1.20
N GLY A 30 -8.13 3.62 -2.13
CA GLY A 30 -8.87 2.76 -3.05
C GLY A 30 -7.94 1.90 -3.91
N MET A 31 -6.82 2.48 -4.37
CA MET A 31 -5.79 1.79 -5.15
C MET A 31 -5.16 0.64 -4.35
N TYR A 32 -4.79 0.85 -3.09
CA TYR A 32 -4.28 -0.20 -2.22
C TYR A 32 -5.30 -1.34 -2.04
N ASN A 33 -6.54 -1.00 -1.67
CA ASN A 33 -7.58 -2.01 -1.41
C ASN A 33 -7.98 -2.77 -2.69
N GLY A 34 -7.95 -2.11 -3.86
CA GLY A 34 -8.14 -2.77 -5.15
C GLY A 34 -7.04 -3.78 -5.48
N MET A 35 -5.77 -3.42 -5.24
CA MET A 35 -4.65 -4.36 -5.41
C MET A 35 -4.72 -5.54 -4.44
N GLU A 36 -5.08 -5.29 -3.19
CA GLU A 36 -5.29 -6.35 -2.19
C GLU A 36 -6.41 -7.31 -2.60
N MET A 37 -7.51 -6.81 -3.17
CA MET A 37 -8.56 -7.65 -3.74
C MET A 37 -8.03 -8.53 -4.88
N MET A 38 -7.27 -7.95 -5.81
CA MET A 38 -6.69 -8.71 -6.93
C MET A 38 -5.74 -9.81 -6.44
N LEU A 39 -4.90 -9.50 -5.44
CA LEU A 39 -4.00 -10.48 -4.84
C LEU A 39 -4.76 -11.58 -4.09
N ALA A 40 -5.79 -11.21 -3.32
CA ALA A 40 -6.62 -12.16 -2.58
C ALA A 40 -7.33 -13.17 -3.51
N ILE A 41 -7.84 -12.69 -4.66
CA ILE A 41 -8.39 -13.55 -5.72
C ILE A 41 -7.32 -14.50 -6.26
N ALA A 42 -6.12 -13.98 -6.57
CA ALA A 42 -5.03 -14.80 -7.09
C ALA A 42 -4.54 -15.87 -6.10
N GLU A 43 -4.64 -15.61 -4.80
CA GLU A 43 -4.25 -16.51 -3.71
C GLU A 43 -5.39 -17.38 -3.18
N ASN A 44 -6.60 -17.25 -3.73
CA ASN A 44 -7.81 -17.93 -3.25
C ASN A 44 -8.04 -17.74 -1.74
N ARG A 45 -7.90 -16.51 -1.26
CA ARG A 45 -8.14 -16.10 0.14
C ARG A 45 -9.10 -14.91 0.20
N ALA A 46 -9.61 -14.62 1.39
CA ALA A 46 -10.34 -13.38 1.62
C ALA A 46 -9.38 -12.17 1.58
N PRO A 47 -9.82 -11.01 1.07
CA PRO A 47 -9.04 -9.78 1.10
C PRO A 47 -8.98 -9.17 2.51
N VAL A 48 -7.85 -8.56 2.84
CA VAL A 48 -7.59 -7.86 4.10
C VAL A 48 -7.47 -6.37 3.82
N PHE A 49 -8.61 -5.70 3.73
CA PHE A 49 -8.66 -4.27 3.43
C PHE A 49 -8.15 -3.41 4.58
N LYS A 50 -7.51 -2.30 4.23
CA LYS A 50 -7.24 -1.21 5.17
C LYS A 50 -8.47 -0.34 5.32
N LYS A 51 -8.82 0.00 6.56
CA LYS A 51 -9.82 1.06 6.85
C LYS A 51 -9.26 2.41 6.42
N ALA A 52 -10.15 3.36 6.13
CA ALA A 52 -9.72 4.74 5.91
C ALA A 52 -9.00 5.24 7.17
N PRO A 53 -7.92 6.02 7.04
CA PRO A 53 -7.27 6.68 8.17
C PRO A 53 -8.19 7.79 8.71
N ASP A 54 -7.98 8.19 9.97
CA ASP A 54 -8.71 9.32 10.56
C ASP A 54 -8.33 10.65 9.88
N GLU A 55 -7.09 10.77 9.39
CA GLU A 55 -6.60 11.90 8.61
C GLU A 55 -5.75 11.43 7.42
N TRP A 56 -5.98 12.07 6.27
CA TRP A 56 -5.16 11.90 5.07
C TRP A 56 -3.81 12.62 5.21
N LEU A 57 -2.79 12.11 4.51
CA LEU A 57 -1.44 12.71 4.45
C LEU A 57 -1.25 13.65 3.25
N GLN A 58 -2.29 13.88 2.46
CA GLN A 58 -2.25 14.75 1.30
C GLN A 58 -1.70 16.13 1.66
N GLY A 59 -0.63 16.55 0.98
CA GLY A 59 0.01 17.84 1.22
C GLY A 59 0.75 17.98 2.55
N LYS A 60 0.84 16.92 3.36
CA LYS A 60 1.69 16.91 4.57
C LYS A 60 3.12 16.56 4.16
N GLU A 61 4.07 17.43 4.49
CA GLU A 61 5.49 17.09 4.37
C GLU A 61 5.77 15.90 5.28
N THR A 62 6.20 14.78 4.68
CA THR A 62 6.73 13.68 5.46
C THR A 62 8.05 14.15 6.05
N ALA A 63 8.17 14.14 7.37
CA ALA A 63 9.43 14.44 8.04
C ALA A 63 10.43 13.34 7.71
N VAL A 64 11.11 13.45 6.56
CA VAL A 64 12.31 12.68 6.27
C VAL A 64 13.35 13.19 7.26
N LYS A 65 13.49 12.49 8.40
CA LYS A 65 14.61 12.71 9.30
C LYS A 65 15.85 12.21 8.57
N THR A 66 16.47 13.07 7.78
CA THR A 66 17.83 12.86 7.29
C THR A 66 18.69 12.69 8.54
N LYS A 67 19.17 11.48 8.81
CA LYS A 67 20.25 11.31 9.77
C LYS A 67 21.45 12.03 9.17
N GLU A 68 21.76 13.21 9.68
CA GLU A 68 23.06 13.85 9.44
C GLU A 68 24.13 12.85 9.90
N GLN A 69 24.92 12.36 8.95
CA GLN A 69 26.15 11.62 9.24
C GLN A 69 27.19 12.67 9.61
N GLY A 70 27.48 12.77 10.92
CA GLY A 70 28.66 13.46 11.43
C GLY A 70 29.93 12.66 11.24
#